data_AF-A0A820RS13-F1
#
_entry.id   AF-A0A820RS13-F1
#
_cell.length_a   1.000
_cell.length_b   1.000
_cell.length_c   1.000
_cell.angle_alpha   90.00
_cell.angle_beta   90.00
_cell.angle_gamma   90.00
#
_symmetry.space_group_name_H-M   'P 1'
#
loop_
_entity.id
_entity.type
_entity.pdbx_description
1 polymer ?
#
loop_
_entity_poly.entity_id
_entity_poly.type
_entity_poly.pdbx_seq_one_letter_code
_entity_poly.pdbx_strand_id
1 'polypeptide(L)'
;GEAWPYDFTKVNTHPRIDCVAVGTAHKISEAFELHINVNEMKCCLAQGLPILVSLNLYESFGKAGSHGIVPMPTSNEIGSSKHAP
;
A
#
# COMPACT_ATOMS: atom_id res chain seq x y z
N GLY A 1 2.83 -24.14 5.42
CA GLY A 1 3.81 -23.06 5.57
C GLY A 1 3.69 -22.12 4.39
N GLU A 2 4.07 -20.86 4.55
CA GLU A 2 4.07 -19.89 3.44
C GLU A 2 5.00 -20.35 2.31
N ALA A 3 4.55 -20.21 1.05
CA ALA A 3 5.34 -20.59 -0.11
C ALA A 3 6.55 -19.65 -0.30
N TRP A 4 6.38 -18.36 -0.01
CA TRP A 4 7.41 -17.33 -0.15
C TRP A 4 7.40 -16.37 1.05
N PRO A 5 8.03 -16.74 2.19
CA PRO A 5 8.07 -15.88 3.37
C PRO A 5 8.87 -14.61 3.08
N TYR A 6 8.51 -13.51 3.74
CA TYR A 6 9.22 -12.24 3.58
C TYR A 6 10.69 -12.38 4.03
N ASP A 7 11.60 -12.06 3.12
CA ASP A 7 13.04 -12.07 3.35
C ASP A 7 13.68 -10.94 2.54
N PHE A 8 14.19 -9.93 3.24
CA PHE A 8 14.79 -8.74 2.62
C PHE A 8 15.97 -9.09 1.70
N THR A 9 16.66 -10.20 1.95
CA THR A 9 17.80 -10.63 1.12
C THR A 9 17.37 -11.20 -0.24
N LYS A 10 16.07 -11.48 -0.42
CA LYS A 10 15.51 -12.14 -1.61
C LYS A 10 14.60 -11.25 -2.45
N VAL A 11 14.51 -9.95 -2.18
CA VAL A 11 13.61 -9.02 -2.89
C VAL A 11 13.88 -8.92 -4.39
N ASN A 12 15.11 -9.20 -4.82
CA ASN A 12 15.52 -9.24 -6.22
C ASN A 12 15.80 -10.67 -6.72
N THR A 13 15.42 -11.69 -5.95
CA THR A 13 15.57 -13.10 -6.33
C THR A 13 14.29 -13.61 -6.94
N HIS A 14 14.40 -14.26 -8.11
CA HIS A 14 13.26 -14.89 -8.75
C HIS A 14 12.66 -16.00 -7.85
N PRO A 15 11.33 -16.03 -7.64
CA PRO A 15 10.69 -17.07 -6.84
C PRO A 15 10.89 -18.48 -7.40
N ARG A 16 10.85 -19.50 -6.54
CA ARG A 16 10.88 -20.90 -6.99
C ARG A 16 9.58 -21.23 -7.76
N ILE A 17 9.65 -22.17 -8.71
CA ILE A 17 8.53 -22.50 -9.61
C ILE A 17 7.24 -22.91 -8.89
N ASP A 18 7.35 -23.56 -7.74
CA ASP A 18 6.21 -23.92 -6.89
C ASP A 18 5.53 -22.68 -6.27
N CYS A 19 6.30 -21.65 -5.91
CA CYS A 19 5.80 -20.38 -5.43
C CYS A 19 5.01 -19.64 -6.52
N VAL A 20 5.53 -19.67 -7.76
CA VAL A 20 4.85 -19.11 -8.93
C VAL A 20 3.53 -19.84 -9.20
N ALA A 21 3.50 -21.17 -9.07
CA ALA A 21 2.28 -21.96 -9.23
C ALA A 21 1.22 -21.59 -8.19
N VAL A 22 1.61 -21.43 -6.92
CA VAL A 22 0.71 -20.95 -5.85
C VAL A 22 0.19 -19.55 -6.15
N GLY A 23 1.06 -18.61 -6.53
CA GLY A 23 0.67 -17.24 -6.87
C GLY A 23 -0.29 -17.15 -8.06
N THR A 24 -0.10 -18.02 -9.07
CA THR A 24 -0.96 -18.08 -10.26
C THR A 24 -2.41 -18.42 -9.94
N ALA A 25 -2.65 -19.17 -8.86
CA ALA A 25 -4.00 -19.50 -8.39
C ALA A 25 -4.73 -18.33 -7.70
N HIS A 26 -4.03 -17.22 -7.40
CA HIS A 26 -4.56 -16.09 -6.62
C HIS A 26 -4.59 -14.78 -7.44
N LYS A 27 -4.93 -14.86 -8.72
CA LYS A 27 -5.05 -13.68 -9.58
C LYS A 27 -6.31 -12.88 -9.23
N ILE A 28 -6.18 -11.57 -9.20
CA ILE A 28 -7.35 -10.67 -9.16
C ILE A 28 -8.12 -10.78 -10.47
N SER A 29 -9.45 -10.83 -10.37
CA SER A 29 -10.33 -10.79 -11.54
C SER A 29 -10.68 -9.37 -11.94
N GLU A 30 -10.85 -8.49 -10.94
CA GLU A 30 -11.33 -7.13 -11.12
C GLU A 30 -10.65 -6.18 -10.12
N ALA A 31 -10.50 -4.94 -10.54
CA ALA A 31 -10.12 -3.80 -9.71
C ALA A 31 -10.80 -2.55 -10.28
N PHE A 32 -11.12 -1.60 -9.42
CA PHE A 32 -11.81 -0.36 -9.80
C PHE A 32 -10.94 0.83 -9.44
N GLU A 33 -10.85 1.78 -10.37
CA GLU A 33 -10.22 3.06 -10.12
C GLU A 33 -11.23 3.98 -9.42
N LEU A 34 -10.77 4.68 -8.38
CA LEU A 34 -11.56 5.66 -7.66
C LEU A 34 -11.06 7.05 -7.98
N HIS A 35 -11.98 8.01 -8.10
CA HIS A 35 -11.57 9.40 -8.13
C HIS A 35 -10.99 9.79 -6.78
N ILE A 36 -10.12 10.82 -6.77
CA ILE A 36 -9.61 11.42 -5.53
C ILE A 36 -10.74 12.25 -4.90
N ASN A 37 -11.73 11.55 -4.35
CA ASN A 37 -12.93 12.10 -3.77
C ASN A 37 -13.22 11.37 -2.45
N VAL A 38 -13.24 12.12 -1.35
CA VAL A 38 -13.41 11.57 0.00
C VAL A 38 -14.75 10.86 0.18
N ASN A 39 -15.81 11.29 -0.49
CA ASN A 39 -17.12 10.64 -0.38
C ASN A 39 -17.13 9.29 -1.11
N GLU A 40 -16.51 9.20 -2.29
CA GLU A 40 -16.37 7.92 -3.00
C GLU A 40 -15.55 6.91 -2.18
N MET A 41 -14.41 7.35 -1.64
CA MET A 41 -13.56 6.52 -0.77
C MET A 41 -14.34 6.01 0.46
N LYS A 42 -15.10 6.90 1.12
CA LYS A 42 -15.96 6.51 2.26
C LYS A 42 -17.04 5.51 1.85
N CYS A 43 -17.68 5.71 0.70
CA CYS A 43 -18.69 4.80 0.18
C CYS A 43 -18.12 3.41 -0.13
N CYS A 44 -16.93 3.30 -0.72
CA CYS A 44 -16.27 2.02 -0.97
C CYS A 44 -15.93 1.29 0.34
N LEU A 45 -15.35 2.01 1.30
CA LEU A 45 -15.03 1.45 2.62
C LEU A 45 -16.29 1.00 3.36
N ALA A 46 -17.38 1.77 3.29
CA ALA A 46 -18.66 1.43 3.91
C ALA A 46 -19.29 0.16 3.32
N GLN A 47 -18.99 -0.16 2.05
CA GLN A 47 -19.39 -1.40 1.38
C GLN A 47 -18.47 -2.59 1.71
N GLY A 48 -17.44 -2.39 2.54
CA GLY A 48 -16.47 -3.43 2.89
C GLY A 48 -15.39 -3.67 1.83
N LEU A 49 -15.26 -2.76 0.86
CA LEU A 49 -14.24 -2.84 -0.16
C LEU A 49 -12.98 -2.10 0.31
N PRO A 50 -11.82 -2.79 0.47
CA PRO A 50 -10.57 -2.11 0.78
C PRO A 50 -10.13 -1.24 -0.39
N ILE A 51 -9.43 -0.15 -0.09
CA ILE A 51 -8.88 0.76 -1.10
C ILE A 51 -7.36 0.75 -1.03
N LEU A 52 -6.71 0.83 -2.18
CA LEU A 52 -5.28 1.11 -2.30
C LEU A 52 -5.13 2.60 -2.58
N VAL A 53 -4.25 3.27 -1.85
CA VAL A 53 -3.96 4.69 -2.03
C VAL A 53 -2.45 4.90 -2.14
N SER A 54 -2.04 5.73 -3.08
CA SER A 54 -0.66 6.23 -3.18
C SER A 54 -0.60 7.60 -2.53
N LEU A 55 0.41 7.83 -1.68
CA LEU A 55 0.58 9.07 -0.93
C LEU A 55 1.95 9.68 -1.21
N ASN A 56 1.99 11.00 -1.39
CA ASN A 56 3.23 11.74 -1.26
C ASN A 56 3.59 11.78 0.23
N LEU A 57 4.69 11.12 0.61
CA LEU A 57 5.13 11.14 2.00
C LEU A 57 6.01 12.36 2.26
N TYR A 58 5.93 12.84 3.50
CA TYR A 58 6.73 13.92 4.06
C TYR A 58 7.26 13.46 5.42
N GLU A 59 8.22 14.18 6.01
CA GLU A 59 8.79 13.82 7.32
C GLU A 59 7.71 13.72 8.42
N SER A 60 6.68 14.56 8.32
CA SER A 60 5.48 14.59 9.16
C SER A 60 4.74 13.26 9.17
N PHE A 61 4.79 12.47 8.11
CA PHE A 61 4.14 11.15 8.05
C PHE A 61 4.63 10.23 9.19
N GLY A 62 5.93 10.23 9.47
CA GLY A 62 6.53 9.43 10.53
C GLY A 62 6.16 9.87 11.95
N LYS A 63 5.48 11.02 12.10
CA LYS A 63 5.12 11.62 13.41
C LYS A 63 3.73 11.23 13.88
N ALA A 64 3.04 10.31 13.19
CA ALA A 64 1.70 9.86 13.59
C ALA A 64 1.64 9.25 15.01
N GLY A 65 2.78 8.74 15.50
CA GLY A 65 2.90 8.18 16.84
C GLY A 65 1.92 7.04 17.11
N SER A 66 1.56 6.84 18.37
CA SER A 66 0.62 5.79 18.81
C SER A 66 -0.85 6.13 18.59
N HIS A 67 -1.18 7.40 18.30
CA HIS A 67 -2.56 7.83 18.06
C HIS A 67 -3.02 7.60 16.62
N GLY A 68 -2.10 7.28 15.70
CA GLY A 68 -2.41 6.92 14.33
C GLY A 68 -2.89 8.08 13.44
N ILE A 69 -2.85 9.32 13.94
CA ILE A 69 -3.23 10.52 13.18
C ILE A 69 -1.98 11.09 12.51
N VAL A 70 -1.91 11.00 11.19
CA VAL A 70 -0.82 11.58 10.40
C VAL A 70 -0.97 13.10 10.32
N PRO A 71 0.02 13.90 10.76
CA PRO A 71 0.00 15.34 10.59
C PRO A 71 0.07 15.74 9.11
N MET A 72 -0.64 16.81 8.74
CA MET A 72 -0.53 17.40 7.41
C MET A 72 0.87 18.01 7.20
N PRO A 73 1.44 17.85 6.00
CA PRO A 73 2.72 18.48 5.69
C PRO A 73 2.61 19.99 5.61
N THR A 74 3.71 20.68 5.92
CA THR A 74 3.80 22.14 5.72
C THR A 74 4.30 22.47 4.32
N SER A 75 4.04 23.68 3.83
CA SER A 75 4.51 24.13 2.50
C SER A 75 6.03 24.14 2.34
N ASN A 76 6.78 24.14 3.45
CA ASN A 76 8.25 24.17 3.47
C ASN A 76 8.85 22.77 3.70
N GLU A 77 8.01 21.75 3.85
CA GLU A 77 8.45 20.40 4.16
C GLU A 77 8.95 19.69 2.90
N ILE A 78 10.08 19.00 3.02
CA ILE A 78 10.68 18.27 1.91
C ILE A 78 10.00 16.91 1.79
N GLY A 79 9.67 16.53 0.55
CA GLY A 79 9.11 15.21 0.26
C GLY A 79 10.06 14.11 0.71
N SER A 80 9.51 13.13 1.44
CA SER A 80 10.21 11.91 1.81
C SER A 80 10.36 11.01 0.59
N SER A 81 11.56 10.55 0.30
CA SER A 81 11.84 9.60 -0.78
C SER A 81 11.38 8.16 -0.48
N LYS A 82 10.62 7.94 0.59
CA LYS A 82 10.31 6.61 1.15
C LYS A 82 8.83 6.24 1.04
N HIS A 83 8.29 6.11 -0.17
CA HIS A 83 7.03 5.37 -0.45
C HIS A 83 6.93 5.09 -1.95
N ALA A 84 6.25 4.00 -2.32
CA ALA A 84 6.01 3.67 -3.72
C ALA A 84 4.90 4.58 -4.30
N PRO A 85 5.03 5.08 -5.54
CA PRO A 85 3.90 5.56 -6.33
C PRO A 85 2.91 4.43 -6.65
#